data_AF-A0A9Q5HX13-F1
#
_entry.id   AF-A0A9Q5HX13-F1
#
_cell.length_a   1.000
_cell.length_b   1.000
_cell.length_c   1.000
_cell.angle_alpha   90.00
_cell.angle_beta   90.00
_cell.angle_gamma   90.00
#
_symmetry.space_group_name_H-M   'P 1'
#
loop_
_entity.id
_entity.type
_entity.pdbx_description
1 polymer ?
#
loop_
_entity_poly.entity_id
_entity_poly.type
_entity_poly.pdbx_seq_one_letter_code
_entity_poly.pdbx_strand_id
1 'polypeptide(L)'
;MQVIVQDYMDNPVKMWTELQKINEQDNPAVCFNTYNEFFNITKKEDESLTNLMSRVELALYKIRSTHSSTLKLEEFKNELTCVYLIHALLENYISFHSAVLLMKEFK
;
A
#
# COMPACT_ATOMS: atom_id res chain seq x y z
N MET A 1 0.34 10.82 17.26
CA MET A 1 1.64 11.41 16.88
C MET A 1 2.21 12.31 17.97
N GLN A 2 1.48 13.32 18.45
CA GLN A 2 1.95 14.27 19.49
C GLN A 2 2.31 13.61 20.84
N VAL A 3 1.55 12.57 21.25
CA VAL A 3 1.78 11.81 22.50
C VAL A 3 3.07 10.99 22.46
N ILE A 4 3.39 10.35 21.34
CA ILE A 4 4.58 9.50 21.20
C ILE A 4 5.87 10.30 21.12
N VAL A 5 5.80 11.49 20.53
CA VAL A 5 6.93 12.42 20.55
C VAL A 5 7.21 12.85 21.99
N GLN A 6 6.19 13.20 22.77
CA GLN A 6 6.37 13.59 24.18
C GLN A 6 6.85 12.46 25.08
N ASP A 7 6.33 11.23 24.90
CA ASP A 7 6.65 10.08 25.77
C ASP A 7 8.05 9.50 25.52
N TYR A 8 8.67 9.78 24.37
CA TYR A 8 9.95 9.20 23.97
C TYR A 8 11.02 10.24 23.56
N MET A 9 10.87 11.51 23.93
CA MET A 9 11.86 12.56 23.58
C MET A 9 13.29 12.21 24.00
N ASP A 10 13.45 11.54 25.15
CA ASP A 10 14.76 11.17 25.70
C ASP A 10 15.38 9.93 25.04
N ASN A 11 14.63 9.25 24.16
CA ASN A 11 15.11 8.09 23.41
C ASN A 11 14.69 8.19 21.94
N PRO A 12 15.47 8.92 21.12
CA PRO A 12 15.12 9.19 19.73
C PRO A 12 15.02 7.92 18.87
N VAL A 13 15.76 6.86 19.20
CA VAL A 13 15.66 5.56 18.50
C VAL A 13 14.31 4.91 18.80
N LYS A 14 13.90 4.85 20.07
CA LYS A 14 12.61 4.29 20.47
C LYS A 14 11.44 5.14 19.95
N MET A 15 11.57 6.46 19.99
CA MET A 15 10.61 7.39 19.39
C MET A 15 10.43 7.10 17.90
N TRP A 16 11.52 6.96 17.16
CA TRP A 16 11.48 6.63 15.73
C TRP A 16 10.84 5.27 15.48
N THR A 17 11.17 4.23 16.27
CA THR A 17 10.55 2.91 16.16
C THR A 17 9.05 2.92 16.43
N GLU A 18 8.56 3.66 17.43
CA GLU A 18 7.12 3.74 17.71
C GLU A 18 6.37 4.60 16.68
N LEU A 19 7.00 5.66 16.16
CA LEU A 19 6.47 6.41 15.02
C LEU A 19 6.40 5.55 13.76
N GLN A 20 7.44 4.76 13.52
CA GLN A 20 7.52 3.81 12.42
C GLN A 20 6.42 2.75 12.53
N LYS A 21 6.18 2.14 13.71
CA LYS A 21 5.07 1.19 13.92
C LYS A 21 3.68 1.76 13.65
N ILE A 22 3.46 3.04 13.92
CA ILE A 22 2.20 3.73 13.59
C ILE A 22 2.08 3.97 12.09
N ASN A 23 3.20 4.30 11.45
CA ASN A 23 3.27 4.53 10.01
C ASN A 23 3.28 3.22 9.19
N GLU A 24 3.73 2.13 9.80
CA GLU A 24 3.77 0.74 9.30
C GLU A 24 2.50 -0.04 9.65
N GLN A 25 1.40 0.63 10.06
CA GLN A 25 0.12 -0.06 10.00
C GLN A 25 -0.11 -0.43 8.54
N ASP A 26 -0.05 -1.74 8.26
CA ASP A 26 -0.48 -2.40 7.02
C ASP A 26 -1.95 -2.03 6.76
N ASN A 27 -2.18 -0.79 6.35
CA ASN A 27 -3.49 -0.23 6.17
C ASN A 27 -4.04 -0.86 4.89
N PRO A 28 -5.12 -1.65 4.98
CA PRO A 28 -5.77 -2.28 3.84
C PRO A 28 -6.03 -1.36 2.68
N ALA A 29 -6.46 -0.13 2.97
CA ALA A 29 -6.77 0.86 1.95
C ALA A 29 -5.50 1.37 1.27
N VAL A 30 -4.40 1.55 2.00
CA VAL A 30 -3.10 1.98 1.43
C VAL A 30 -2.48 0.87 0.59
N CYS A 31 -2.51 -0.37 1.10
CA CYS A 31 -2.15 -1.57 0.36
C CYS A 31 -2.98 -1.69 -0.93
N PHE A 32 -4.30 -1.74 -0.82
CA PHE A 32 -5.21 -1.86 -1.96
C PHE A 32 -5.00 -0.75 -2.99
N ASN A 33 -4.88 0.50 -2.55
CA ASN A 33 -4.63 1.63 -3.46
C ASN A 33 -3.30 1.49 -4.20
N THR A 34 -2.24 1.06 -3.53
CA THR A 34 -0.91 0.90 -4.13
C THR A 34 -0.94 -0.18 -5.23
N TYR A 35 -1.57 -1.33 -4.96
CA TYR A 35 -1.72 -2.39 -5.95
C TYR A 35 -2.69 -2.00 -7.07
N ASN A 36 -3.80 -1.34 -6.76
CA ASN A 36 -4.75 -0.87 -7.77
C ASN A 36 -4.11 0.20 -8.70
N GLU A 37 -3.28 1.10 -8.17
CA GLU A 37 -2.48 2.04 -8.98
C GLU A 37 -1.53 1.27 -9.90
N PHE A 38 -0.84 0.25 -9.38
CA PHE A 38 0.06 -0.61 -10.15
C PHE A 38 -0.66 -1.36 -11.30
N PHE A 39 -1.80 -2.00 -11.01
CA PHE A 39 -2.56 -2.75 -12.02
C PHE A 39 -3.15 -1.85 -13.12
N ASN A 40 -3.44 -0.59 -12.81
CA ASN A 40 -3.94 0.39 -13.77
C ASN A 40 -2.83 1.05 -14.61
N ILE A 41 -1.55 0.71 -14.41
CA ILE A 41 -0.46 1.24 -15.23
C ILE A 41 -0.61 0.71 -16.65
N THR A 42 -1.00 1.62 -17.54
CA THR A 42 -1.04 1.40 -18.99
C THR A 42 -0.17 2.45 -19.68
N LYS A 43 0.39 2.06 -20.84
CA LYS A 43 1.15 2.97 -21.70
C LYS A 43 0.21 4.05 -22.21
N LYS A 44 0.55 5.32 -22.01
CA LYS A 44 -0.16 6.44 -22.63
C LYS A 44 0.24 6.60 -24.10
N GLU A 45 -0.60 7.22 -24.91
CA GLU A 45 -0.39 7.37 -26.36
C GLU A 45 0.98 8.01 -26.68
N ASP A 46 1.26 9.17 -26.08
CA ASP A 46 2.51 9.95 -26.27
C ASP A 46 3.65 9.60 -25.29
N GLU A 47 3.52 8.51 -24.54
CA GLU A 47 4.53 8.11 -23.56
C GLU A 47 5.62 7.24 -24.18
N SER A 48 6.88 7.55 -23.87
CA SER A 48 8.04 6.71 -24.21
C SER A 48 8.08 5.45 -23.34
N LEU A 49 8.69 4.38 -23.85
CA LEU A 49 8.86 3.14 -23.07
C LEU A 49 9.69 3.35 -21.81
N THR A 50 10.68 4.25 -21.84
CA THR A 50 11.48 4.60 -20.67
C THR A 50 10.63 5.24 -19.57
N ASN A 51 9.72 6.15 -19.93
CA ASN A 51 8.84 6.80 -18.96
C ASN A 51 7.83 5.82 -18.36
N LEU A 52 7.30 4.90 -19.19
CA LEU A 52 6.47 3.80 -18.71
C LEU A 52 7.24 2.92 -17.70
N MET A 53 8.47 2.55 -18.04
CA MET A 53 9.32 1.72 -17.18
C MET A 53 9.60 2.41 -15.84
N SER A 54 9.93 3.71 -15.84
CA SER A 54 10.12 4.49 -14.62
C SER A 54 8.86 4.54 -13.73
N ARG A 55 7.66 4.62 -14.32
CA ARG A 55 6.40 4.54 -13.55
C ARG A 55 6.19 3.17 -12.93
N VAL A 56 6.48 2.10 -13.67
CA VAL A 56 6.40 0.71 -13.17
C VAL A 56 7.39 0.51 -12.02
N GLU A 57 8.63 0.96 -12.17
CA GLU A 57 9.66 0.88 -11.13
C GLU A 57 9.27 1.66 -9.87
N LEU A 58 8.73 2.87 -10.04
CA LEU A 58 8.24 3.67 -8.92
C LEU A 58 7.08 2.98 -8.19
N ALA A 59 6.14 2.38 -8.92
CA ALA A 59 5.04 1.65 -8.32
C ALA A 59 5.50 0.37 -7.59
N LEU A 60 6.47 -0.37 -8.14
CA LEU A 60 7.09 -1.50 -7.45
C LEU A 60 7.83 -1.08 -6.19
N TYR A 61 8.51 0.07 -6.22
CA TYR A 61 9.15 0.64 -5.03
C TYR A 61 8.10 0.97 -3.95
N LYS A 62 6.97 1.60 -4.34
CA LYS A 62 5.86 1.87 -3.42
C LYS A 62 5.32 0.59 -2.79
N ILE A 63 5.02 -0.45 -3.57
CA ILE A 63 4.56 -1.76 -3.06
C ILE A 63 5.54 -2.29 -2.00
N ARG A 64 6.84 -2.29 -2.30
CA ARG A 64 7.87 -2.76 -1.35
C ARG A 64 7.94 -1.91 -0.09
N SER A 65 7.73 -0.60 -0.19
CA SER A 65 7.74 0.32 0.96
C SER A 65 6.46 0.28 1.79
N THR A 66 5.37 -0.26 1.24
CA THR A 66 4.10 -0.41 1.95
C THR A 66 4.12 -1.60 2.91
N HIS A 67 5.05 -2.54 2.67
CA HIS A 67 5.22 -3.75 3.45
C HIS A 67 6.32 -3.59 4.49
N SER A 68 6.04 -4.00 5.73
CA SER A 68 7.11 -4.24 6.70
C SER A 68 8.07 -5.31 6.15
N SER A 69 9.36 -5.18 6.44
CA SER A 69 10.41 -6.13 5.98
C SER A 69 10.24 -7.58 6.46
N THR A 70 9.15 -7.87 7.16
CA THR A 70 8.79 -9.15 7.77
C THR A 70 7.66 -9.91 7.07
N LEU A 71 7.07 -9.37 6.00
CA LEU A 71 5.97 -10.00 5.28
C LEU A 71 6.39 -11.34 4.66
N LYS A 72 5.69 -12.43 4.99
CA LYS A 72 5.97 -13.76 4.43
C LYS A 72 5.42 -13.87 3.02
N LEU A 73 6.07 -14.71 2.19
CA LEU A 73 5.65 -14.94 0.80
C LEU A 73 4.18 -15.41 0.67
N GLU A 74 3.67 -16.22 1.61
CA GLU A 74 2.28 -16.67 1.57
C GLU A 74 1.29 -15.54 1.94
N GLU A 75 1.67 -14.65 2.85
CA GLU A 75 0.87 -13.46 3.20
C GLU A 75 0.76 -12.53 1.98
N PHE A 76 1.87 -12.33 1.26
CA PHE A 76 1.89 -11.59 -0.02
C PHE A 76 0.97 -12.18 -1.08
N LYS A 77 0.96 -13.52 -1.26
CA LYS A 77 0.11 -14.18 -2.26
C LYS A 77 -1.37 -14.03 -1.92
N ASN A 78 -1.73 -14.16 -0.65
CA ASN A 78 -3.11 -13.99 -0.19
C ASN A 78 -3.58 -12.56 -0.43
N GLU A 79 -2.76 -11.58 -0.07
CA GLU A 79 -3.02 -10.17 -0.32
C GLU A 79 -3.19 -9.86 -1.81
N LEU A 80 -2.27 -10.34 -2.65
CA LEU A 80 -2.34 -10.18 -4.10
C LEU A 80 -3.63 -10.77 -4.68
N THR A 81 -4.04 -11.95 -4.18
CA THR A 81 -5.28 -12.61 -4.61
C THR A 81 -6.50 -11.79 -4.24
N CYS A 82 -6.56 -11.25 -3.01
CA CYS A 82 -7.64 -10.38 -2.55
C CYS A 82 -7.73 -9.10 -3.39
N VAL A 83 -6.61 -8.40 -3.60
CA VAL A 83 -6.62 -7.15 -4.37
C VAL A 83 -7.01 -7.39 -5.83
N TYR A 84 -6.48 -8.45 -6.45
CA TYR A 84 -6.84 -8.79 -7.82
C TYR A 84 -8.33 -9.15 -7.96
N LEU A 85 -8.89 -9.88 -7.00
CA LEU A 85 -10.33 -10.18 -6.98
C LEU A 85 -11.17 -8.90 -6.90
N ILE A 86 -10.81 -7.96 -6.02
CA ILE A 86 -11.51 -6.67 -5.89
C ILE A 86 -11.38 -5.86 -7.19
N HIS A 87 -10.20 -5.82 -7.81
CA HIS A 87 -9.97 -5.15 -9.09
C HIS A 87 -10.82 -5.77 -10.22
N ALA A 88 -10.91 -7.11 -10.28
CA ALA A 88 -11.72 -7.80 -11.28
C ALA A 88 -13.24 -7.57 -11.13
N LEU A 89 -13.72 -7.15 -9.95
CA LEU A 89 -15.14 -6.89 -9.66
C LEU A 89 -15.59 -5.46 -10.02
N LEU A 90 -14.68 -4.57 -10.45
CA LEU A 90 -14.89 -3.11 -10.55
C LEU A 90 -16.08 -2.64 -11.39
N GLU A 91 -16.50 -3.35 -12.45
CA GLU A 91 -17.55 -2.85 -13.36
C GLU A 91 -18.97 -2.84 -12.75
N ASN A 92 -19.28 -3.75 -11.82
CA ASN A 92 -20.64 -3.87 -11.24
C ASN A 92 -20.71 -3.60 -9.73
N TYR A 93 -19.57 -3.35 -9.06
CA TYR A 93 -19.48 -3.33 -7.59
C TYR A 93 -18.79 -2.07 -7.04
N ILE A 94 -19.12 -0.89 -7.58
CA ILE A 94 -18.52 0.41 -7.19
C ILE A 94 -18.68 0.70 -5.69
N SER A 95 -19.83 0.39 -5.08
CA SER A 95 -20.05 0.60 -3.65
C SER A 95 -19.12 -0.25 -2.77
N PHE A 96 -18.78 -1.46 -3.21
CA PHE A 96 -17.82 -2.32 -2.52
C PHE A 96 -16.40 -1.77 -2.63
N HIS A 97 -16.02 -1.25 -3.81
CA HIS A 97 -14.74 -0.57 -3.99
C HIS A 97 -14.59 0.63 -3.04
N SER A 98 -15.60 1.50 -2.93
CA SER A 98 -15.57 2.62 -1.98
C SER A 98 -15.46 2.15 -0.52
N ALA A 99 -16.09 1.03 -0.17
CA ALA A 99 -15.98 0.47 1.18
C ALA A 99 -14.54 0.00 1.48
N VAL A 100 -13.89 -0.68 0.53
CA VAL A 100 -12.49 -1.15 0.67
C VAL A 100 -11.53 0.04 0.85
N LEU A 101 -11.73 1.14 0.13
CA LEU A 101 -10.93 2.36 0.27
C LEU A 101 -11.04 3.02 1.65
N LEU A 102 -12.09 2.72 2.40
CA LEU A 102 -12.34 3.26 3.73
C LEU A 102 -12.00 2.26 4.85
N MET A 103 -11.53 1.06 4.52
CA MET A 103 -11.16 0.03 5.50
C MET A 103 -9.87 0.42 6.24
N LYS A 104 -9.88 0.22 7.56
CA LYS A 104 -8.72 0.44 8.42
C LYS A 104 -7.96 -0.84 8.76
N GLU A 105 -8.62 -2.01 8.68
CA GLU A 105 -8.04 -3.33 8.97
C GLU A 105 -8.68 -4.42 8.07
N PHE A 106 -7.87 -5.34 7.53
CA PHE A 106 -8.33 -6.56 6.87
C PHE A 106 -8.52 -7.56 8.01
N LYS A 107 -9.76 -8.00 8.21
CA LYS A 107 -10.10 -8.88 9.31
C LYS A 107 -9.67 -10.32 9.03
#